data_AF-A0AB35JZY4-F1
#
_entry.id   AF-A0AB35JZY4-F1
#
_cell.length_a   1.000
_cell.length_b   1.000
_cell.length_c   1.000
_cell.angle_alpha   90.00
_cell.angle_beta   90.00
_cell.angle_gamma   90.00
#
_symmetry.space_group_name_H-M   'P 1'
#
loop_
_entity.id
_entity.type
_entity.pdbx_description
1 polymer ?
#
loop_
_entity_poly.entity_id
_entity_poly.type
_entity_poly.pdbx_seq_one_letter_code
_entity_poly.pdbx_strand_id
1 'polypeptide(L)'
;MNSPFENQPIQQDSPFKASGRFGRLSYAAWTFLFSLVIGIAVVAIAFTFGFTSSQDLTGLSTAGMIVIAILYIVCLYVSFVFTIRRLHDRNNTGWLSLLMLIPAVNFIFMIYLFAAKGTEGNNDYGPQRPTPGWERVLGWIYIILIPLALVFAIVATIMAPTYEGYVEKSESVVIGTPSQSQ
;
A
#
# COMPACT_ATOMS: atom_id res chain seq x y z
N MET A 1 -9.76 6.62 -38.29
CA MET A 1 -9.60 5.33 -37.59
C MET A 1 -10.22 5.51 -36.22
N ASN A 2 -11.45 5.01 -36.01
CA ASN A 2 -12.00 4.97 -34.67
C ASN A 2 -11.11 4.05 -33.86
N SER A 3 -10.68 4.50 -32.69
CA SER A 3 -9.89 3.63 -31.82
C SER A 3 -10.76 2.40 -31.50
N PRO A 4 -10.19 1.20 -31.33
CA PRO A 4 -10.98 0.03 -30.92
C PRO A 4 -11.67 0.20 -29.56
N PHE A 5 -11.47 1.35 -28.90
CA PHE A 5 -12.04 1.75 -27.62
C PHE A 5 -13.22 2.74 -27.76
N GLU A 6 -13.55 3.20 -28.96
CA GLU A 6 -14.54 4.28 -29.20
C GLU A 6 -15.99 3.87 -28.89
N ASN A 7 -16.33 2.58 -28.98
CA ASN A 7 -17.72 2.10 -29.02
C ASN A 7 -18.09 1.03 -27.97
N GLN A 8 -17.28 0.86 -26.92
CA GLN A 8 -17.71 0.05 -25.78
C GLN A 8 -18.55 0.96 -24.86
N PRO A 9 -19.83 0.65 -24.57
CA PRO A 9 -20.58 1.45 -23.60
C PRO A 9 -19.76 1.48 -22.32
N ILE A 10 -19.48 2.68 -21.79
CA ILE A 10 -18.76 2.83 -20.52
C ILE A 10 -19.64 2.18 -19.45
N GLN A 11 -19.38 0.90 -19.17
CA GLN A 11 -20.08 0.19 -18.13
C GLN A 11 -19.75 0.96 -16.85
N GLN A 12 -20.78 1.55 -16.22
CA GLN A 12 -20.64 2.38 -15.04
C GLN A 12 -20.23 1.50 -13.86
N ASP A 13 -18.94 1.20 -13.80
CA ASP A 13 -18.32 0.29 -12.85
C ASP A 13 -17.72 1.12 -11.72
N SER A 14 -18.28 0.95 -10.51
CA SER A 14 -17.78 1.62 -9.31
C SER A 14 -16.65 0.78 -8.69
N PRO A 15 -15.46 1.35 -8.44
CA PRO A 15 -14.30 0.68 -7.83
C PRO A 15 -14.62 -0.03 -6.50
N PHE A 16 -15.58 0.51 -5.74
CA PHE A 16 -15.95 0.04 -4.41
C PHE A 16 -17.02 -1.05 -4.39
N LYS A 17 -17.52 -1.48 -5.56
CA LYS A 17 -18.38 -2.66 -5.66
C LYS A 17 -17.51 -3.90 -5.91
N ALA A 18 -17.83 -5.00 -5.24
CA ALA A 18 -17.13 -6.28 -5.40
C ALA A 18 -17.41 -6.97 -6.75
N SER A 19 -18.45 -6.54 -7.46
CA SER A 19 -18.78 -7.03 -8.80
C SER A 19 -17.81 -6.48 -9.85
N GLY A 20 -17.51 -7.28 -10.87
CA GLY A 20 -16.64 -6.89 -11.98
C GLY A 20 -15.19 -7.32 -11.77
N ARG A 21 -14.32 -6.82 -12.66
CA ARG A 21 -12.95 -7.31 -12.84
C ARG A 21 -11.94 -6.17 -12.72
N PHE A 22 -10.84 -6.43 -12.02
CA PHE A 22 -9.66 -5.56 -12.03
C PHE A 22 -8.47 -6.28 -12.65
N GLY A 23 -7.96 -5.72 -13.75
CA GLY A 23 -6.66 -6.10 -14.27
C GLY A 23 -5.53 -5.69 -13.31
N ARG A 24 -4.33 -6.24 -13.52
CA ARG A 24 -3.16 -6.01 -12.64
C ARG A 24 -2.85 -4.53 -12.37
N LEU A 25 -2.93 -3.69 -13.40
CA LEU A 25 -2.60 -2.27 -13.32
C LEU A 25 -3.72 -1.47 -12.65
N SER A 26 -4.99 -1.79 -12.94
CA SER A 26 -6.13 -1.21 -12.23
C SER A 26 -6.08 -1.53 -10.74
N TYR A 27 -5.82 -2.80 -10.38
CA TYR A 27 -5.64 -3.22 -9.00
C TYR A 27 -4.52 -2.43 -8.32
N ALA A 28 -3.35 -2.33 -8.95
CA ALA A 28 -2.22 -1.54 -8.44
C ALA A 28 -2.55 -0.06 -8.23
N ALA A 29 -3.20 0.58 -9.22
CA ALA A 29 -3.55 1.99 -9.15
C ALA A 29 -4.56 2.29 -8.04
N TRP A 30 -5.60 1.47 -7.90
CA TRP A 30 -6.62 1.66 -6.87
C TRP A 30 -6.07 1.38 -5.48
N THR A 31 -5.24 0.34 -5.31
CA THR A 31 -4.54 0.09 -4.04
C THR A 31 -3.60 1.25 -3.71
N PHE A 32 -2.90 1.82 -4.68
CA PHE A 32 -2.04 2.97 -4.47
C PHE A 32 -2.82 4.21 -4.02
N LEU A 33 -3.85 4.61 -4.77
CA LEU A 33 -4.68 5.76 -4.43
C LEU A 33 -5.31 5.60 -3.05
N PHE A 34 -5.84 4.42 -2.75
CA PHE A 34 -6.40 4.14 -1.44
C PHE A 34 -5.34 4.25 -0.34
N SER A 35 -4.14 3.72 -0.55
CA SER A 35 -3.04 3.83 0.43
C SER A 35 -2.62 5.29 0.68
N LEU A 36 -2.64 6.16 -0.33
CA LEU A 36 -2.36 7.59 -0.16
C LEU A 36 -3.45 8.28 0.68
N VAL A 37 -4.72 8.02 0.39
CA VAL A 37 -5.84 8.58 1.16
C VAL A 37 -5.77 8.12 2.63
N ILE A 38 -5.49 6.84 2.87
CA ILE A 38 -5.33 6.31 4.21
C ILE A 38 -4.10 6.92 4.90
N GLY A 39 -2.98 7.08 4.21
CA GLY A 39 -1.79 7.73 4.76
C GLY A 39 -2.08 9.16 5.22
N ILE A 40 -2.79 9.95 4.40
CA ILE A 40 -3.22 11.30 4.76
C ILE A 40 -4.16 11.27 5.96
N ALA A 41 -5.12 10.34 5.99
CA ALA A 41 -6.05 10.20 7.10
C ALA A 41 -5.35 9.86 8.42
N VAL A 42 -4.38 8.93 8.40
CA VAL A 42 -3.59 8.55 9.58
C VAL A 42 -2.79 9.74 10.10
N VAL A 43 -2.14 10.49 9.21
CA VAL A 43 -1.40 11.71 9.58
C VAL A 43 -2.34 12.75 10.20
N ALA A 44 -3.51 13.00 9.61
CA ALA A 44 -4.49 13.93 10.15
C ALA A 44 -5.02 13.51 11.53
N ILE A 45 -5.25 12.21 11.74
CA ILE A 45 -5.64 11.65 13.05
C ILE A 45 -4.53 11.90 14.08
N ALA A 46 -3.28 11.63 13.73
CA ALA A 46 -2.14 11.86 14.63
C ALA A 46 -2.02 13.34 15.05
N PHE A 47 -2.22 14.27 14.11
CA PHE A 47 -2.23 15.71 14.41
C PHE A 47 -3.42 16.15 15.27
N THR A 48 -4.60 15.56 15.07
CA THR A 48 -5.84 15.96 15.76
C THR A 48 -5.91 15.41 17.19
N PHE A 49 -5.55 14.14 17.36
CA PHE A 49 -5.66 13.43 18.64
C PHE A 49 -4.37 13.47 19.47
N GLY A 50 -3.29 13.99 18.88
CA GLY A 50 -1.99 14.19 19.49
C GLY A 50 -1.24 12.89 19.77
N PHE A 51 0.08 13.00 19.89
CA PHE A 51 0.87 12.00 20.59
C PHE A 51 0.79 12.30 22.10
N THR A 52 0.20 11.42 22.90
CA THR A 52 0.22 11.57 24.36
C THR A 52 1.61 11.21 24.87
N SER A 53 2.16 12.04 25.76
CA SER A 53 3.47 11.83 26.41
C SER A 53 3.50 10.63 27.36
N SER A 54 2.42 9.85 27.44
CA SER A 54 2.36 8.62 28.21
C SER A 54 3.19 7.54 27.52
N GLN A 55 3.88 6.71 28.29
CA GLN A 55 4.64 5.55 27.81
C GLN A 55 3.74 4.42 27.26
N ASP A 56 2.59 4.78 26.67
CA ASP A 56 1.71 3.84 26.01
C ASP A 56 2.31 3.48 24.66
N LEU A 57 2.24 2.20 24.31
CA LEU A 57 2.89 1.57 23.16
C LEU A 57 2.64 2.26 21.80
N THR A 58 1.60 3.08 21.69
CA THR A 58 1.16 3.75 20.47
C THR A 58 1.25 5.28 20.52
N GLY A 59 1.45 5.85 21.72
CA GLY A 59 1.42 7.29 21.95
C GLY A 59 0.10 7.97 21.53
N LEU A 60 -1.01 7.27 21.28
CA LEU A 60 -2.28 7.91 20.88
C LEU A 60 -3.28 7.94 22.04
N SER A 61 -4.08 9.01 22.11
CA SER A 61 -5.22 9.06 23.03
C SER A 61 -6.24 7.94 22.76
N THR A 62 -7.01 7.53 23.78
CA THR A 62 -8.06 6.49 23.66
C THR A 62 -9.04 6.78 22.53
N ALA A 63 -9.43 8.05 22.35
CA ALA A 63 -10.29 8.47 21.25
C ALA A 63 -9.62 8.25 19.89
N GLY A 64 -8.34 8.60 19.76
CA GLY A 64 -7.55 8.35 18.55
C GLY A 64 -7.45 6.85 18.22
N MET A 65 -7.28 5.99 19.24
CA MET A 65 -7.24 4.53 19.06
C MET A 65 -8.57 3.98 18.50
N ILE A 66 -9.71 4.48 19.00
CA ILE A 66 -11.04 4.08 18.47
C ILE A 66 -11.18 4.49 17.01
N VAL A 67 -10.76 5.70 16.66
CA VAL A 67 -10.82 6.20 15.26
C VAL A 67 -9.93 5.37 14.34
N ILE A 68 -8.71 5.03 14.76
CA ILE A 68 -7.82 4.14 14.00
C ILE A 68 -8.44 2.75 13.83
N ALA A 69 -9.09 2.20 14.86
CA ALA A 69 -9.75 0.90 14.76
C ALA A 69 -10.89 0.91 13.72
N ILE A 70 -11.70 1.97 13.67
CA ILE A 70 -12.74 2.15 12.65
C ILE A 70 -12.10 2.27 11.25
N LEU A 71 -11.05 3.08 11.11
CA LEU A 71 -10.33 3.25 9.86
C LEU A 71 -9.77 1.91 9.36
N TYR A 72 -9.24 1.08 10.26
CA TYR A 72 -8.73 -0.25 9.94
C TYR A 72 -9.82 -1.18 9.38
N ILE A 73 -11.03 -1.16 9.93
CA ILE A 73 -12.17 -1.93 9.41
C ILE A 73 -12.52 -1.48 7.98
N VAL A 74 -12.53 -0.17 7.73
CA VAL A 74 -12.75 0.39 6.39
C VAL A 74 -11.65 -0.06 5.42
N CYS A 75 -10.39 -0.02 5.86
CA CYS A 75 -9.25 -0.51 5.09
C CYS A 75 -9.39 -1.98 4.71
N LEU A 76 -9.78 -2.82 5.66
CA LEU A 76 -10.02 -4.24 5.41
C LEU A 76 -11.11 -4.42 4.35
N TYR A 77 -12.28 -3.79 4.52
CA TYR A 77 -13.38 -3.90 3.57
C TYR A 77 -12.96 -3.53 2.15
N VAL A 78 -12.32 -2.38 1.96
CA VAL A 78 -11.89 -1.92 0.62
C VAL A 78 -10.81 -2.84 0.03
N SER A 79 -9.87 -3.31 0.85
CA SER A 79 -8.83 -4.27 0.43
C SER A 79 -9.44 -5.59 -0.05
N PHE A 80 -10.46 -6.09 0.66
CA PHE A 80 -11.22 -7.26 0.25
C PHE A 80 -11.91 -7.04 -1.10
N VAL A 81 -12.61 -5.91 -1.27
CA VAL A 81 -13.28 -5.58 -2.53
C VAL A 81 -12.29 -5.58 -3.70
N PHE A 82 -11.13 -4.94 -3.56
CA PHE A 82 -10.13 -4.88 -4.64
C PHE A 82 -9.55 -6.27 -4.96
N THR A 83 -9.27 -7.08 -3.94
CA THR A 83 -8.76 -8.44 -4.11
C THR A 83 -9.79 -9.38 -4.73
N ILE A 84 -11.06 -9.29 -4.35
CA ILE A 84 -12.15 -10.05 -4.96
C ILE A 84 -12.24 -9.75 -6.45
N ARG A 85 -12.23 -8.48 -6.84
CA ARG A 85 -12.24 -8.08 -8.27
C ARG A 85 -11.00 -8.56 -9.02
N ARG A 86 -9.86 -8.61 -8.35
CA ARG A 86 -8.61 -9.12 -8.91
C ARG A 86 -8.66 -10.64 -9.12
N LEU A 87 -9.30 -11.36 -8.21
CA LEU A 87 -9.56 -12.80 -8.31
C LEU A 87 -10.57 -13.10 -9.42
N HIS A 88 -11.63 -12.32 -9.52
CA HIS A 88 -12.60 -12.40 -10.61
C HIS A 88 -11.94 -12.20 -11.98
N ASP A 89 -10.94 -11.33 -12.10
CA ASP A 89 -10.17 -11.18 -13.33
C ASP A 89 -9.43 -12.46 -13.76
N ARG A 90 -9.15 -13.37 -12.81
CA ARG A 90 -8.52 -14.68 -13.05
C ARG A 90 -9.53 -15.84 -13.10
N ASN A 91 -10.83 -15.54 -13.14
CA ASN A 91 -11.92 -16.51 -13.02
C ASN A 91 -11.88 -17.35 -11.74
N ASN A 92 -11.36 -16.77 -10.64
CA ASN A 92 -11.34 -17.39 -9.32
C ASN A 92 -12.44 -16.83 -8.44
N THR A 93 -12.89 -17.61 -7.46
CA THR A 93 -13.89 -17.17 -6.49
C THR A 93 -13.31 -16.12 -5.53
N GLY A 94 -14.17 -15.17 -5.12
CA GLY A 94 -13.81 -14.14 -4.15
C GLY A 94 -13.39 -14.68 -2.78
N TRP A 95 -13.72 -15.93 -2.44
CA TRP A 95 -13.35 -16.57 -1.17
C TRP A 95 -11.84 -16.66 -0.95
N LEU A 96 -11.04 -16.75 -2.02
CA LEU A 96 -9.58 -16.74 -1.90
C LEU A 96 -9.03 -15.42 -1.32
N SER A 97 -9.82 -14.34 -1.29
CA SER A 97 -9.43 -13.10 -0.62
C SER A 97 -9.21 -13.27 0.89
N LEU A 98 -9.81 -14.29 1.53
CA LEU A 98 -9.59 -14.58 2.96
C LEU A 98 -8.13 -14.91 3.29
N LEU A 99 -7.34 -15.34 2.30
CA LEU A 99 -5.89 -15.57 2.46
C LEU A 99 -5.15 -14.30 2.88
N MET A 100 -5.74 -13.11 2.68
CA MET A 100 -5.19 -11.84 3.14
C MET A 100 -5.13 -11.69 4.66
N LEU A 101 -5.93 -12.46 5.41
CA LEU A 101 -5.97 -12.38 6.87
C LEU A 101 -4.75 -13.00 7.56
N ILE A 102 -3.99 -13.83 6.83
CA ILE A 102 -2.80 -14.50 7.36
C ILE A 102 -1.56 -13.74 6.85
N PRO A 103 -0.80 -13.02 7.69
CA PRO A 103 0.22 -12.06 7.22
C PRO A 103 1.26 -12.65 6.25
N ALA A 104 1.83 -13.81 6.57
CA ALA A 104 2.84 -14.46 5.72
C ALA A 104 2.26 -14.93 4.38
N VAL A 105 1.04 -15.48 4.41
CA VAL A 105 0.35 -15.94 3.18
C VAL A 105 -0.09 -14.74 2.34
N ASN A 106 -0.60 -13.69 2.99
CA ASN A 106 -1.01 -12.44 2.34
C ASN A 106 0.15 -11.82 1.55
N PHE A 107 1.36 -11.80 2.11
CA PHE A 107 2.53 -11.25 1.43
C PHE A 107 2.83 -11.98 0.11
N ILE A 108 2.90 -13.31 0.15
CA ILE A 108 3.15 -14.13 -1.05
C ILE A 108 1.98 -14.01 -2.04
N PHE A 109 0.75 -14.02 -1.52
CA PHE A 109 -0.46 -13.92 -2.32
C PHE A 109 -0.57 -12.58 -3.04
N MET A 110 -0.20 -11.48 -2.39
CA MET A 110 -0.17 -10.14 -2.98
C MET A 110 0.81 -10.07 -4.15
N ILE A 111 2.03 -10.63 -3.98
CA ILE A 111 3.02 -10.72 -5.07
C ILE A 111 2.44 -11.52 -6.25
N TYR A 112 1.80 -12.65 -5.98
CA TYR A 112 1.11 -13.43 -7.00
C TYR A 112 0.03 -12.62 -7.73
N LEU A 113 -0.83 -11.90 -7.02
CA LEU A 113 -1.89 -11.09 -7.63
C LEU A 113 -1.35 -9.94 -8.50
N PHE A 114 -0.20 -9.36 -8.14
CA PHE A 114 0.48 -8.35 -8.95
C PHE A 114 1.09 -8.93 -10.22
N ALA A 115 1.69 -10.13 -10.14
CA ALA A 115 2.40 -10.73 -11.27
C ALA A 115 1.47 -11.48 -12.25
N ALA A 116 0.47 -12.20 -11.74
CA ALA A 116 -0.17 -13.26 -12.49
C ALA A 116 -1.20 -12.73 -13.52
N LYS A 117 -1.10 -13.10 -14.80
CA LYS A 117 -1.96 -12.59 -15.88
C LYS A 117 -3.45 -12.97 -15.72
N GLY A 118 -4.37 -12.01 -15.90
CA GLY A 118 -5.82 -12.26 -15.92
C GLY A 118 -6.30 -13.10 -17.10
N THR A 119 -7.55 -13.55 -17.05
CA THR A 119 -8.22 -14.31 -18.11
C THR A 119 -8.48 -13.43 -19.34
N GLU A 120 -8.15 -13.93 -20.52
CA GLU A 120 -8.43 -13.23 -21.78
C GLU A 120 -9.91 -13.35 -22.17
N GLY A 121 -10.47 -12.28 -22.73
CA GLY A 121 -11.87 -12.27 -23.16
C GLY A 121 -12.88 -12.26 -22.00
N ASN A 122 -14.08 -12.79 -22.26
CA ASN A 122 -15.16 -12.85 -21.28
C ASN A 122 -14.94 -14.02 -20.30
N ASN A 123 -15.31 -13.82 -19.04
CA ASN A 123 -15.29 -14.87 -18.03
C ASN A 123 -16.60 -14.84 -17.20
N ASP A 124 -16.71 -15.68 -16.18
CA ASP A 124 -17.94 -15.82 -15.36
C ASP A 124 -18.33 -14.55 -14.60
N TYR A 125 -17.39 -13.59 -14.51
CA TYR A 125 -17.54 -12.31 -13.83
C TYR A 125 -17.70 -11.12 -14.79
N GLY A 126 -17.85 -11.40 -16.09
CA GLY A 126 -18.13 -10.41 -17.13
C GLY A 126 -16.96 -10.13 -18.08
N PRO A 127 -17.15 -9.15 -18.99
CA PRO A 127 -16.13 -8.77 -19.96
C PRO A 127 -14.90 -8.13 -19.29
N GLN A 128 -13.75 -8.22 -19.95
CA GLN A 128 -12.53 -7.60 -19.48
C GLN A 128 -12.69 -6.07 -19.39
N ARG A 129 -12.50 -5.51 -18.19
CA ARG A 129 -12.50 -4.05 -17.99
C ARG A 129 -11.25 -3.44 -18.64
N PRO A 130 -11.39 -2.50 -19.59
CA PRO A 130 -10.24 -1.80 -20.15
C PRO A 130 -9.62 -0.91 -19.06
N THR A 131 -8.32 -1.03 -18.82
CA THR A 131 -7.60 -0.17 -17.87
C THR A 131 -7.39 1.23 -18.49
N PRO A 132 -7.95 2.30 -17.91
CA PRO A 132 -7.71 3.69 -18.32
C PRO A 132 -6.22 4.05 -18.28
N GLY A 133 -5.78 5.00 -19.11
CA GLY A 133 -4.37 5.40 -19.20
C GLY A 133 -3.77 5.85 -17.85
N TRP A 134 -4.52 6.63 -17.07
CA TRP A 134 -4.09 7.10 -15.75
C TRP A 134 -3.92 5.95 -14.74
N GLU A 135 -4.79 4.93 -14.78
CA GLU A 135 -4.64 3.73 -13.94
C GLU A 135 -3.37 2.96 -14.34
N ARG A 136 -2.98 2.93 -15.61
CA ARG A 136 -1.72 2.29 -16.02
C ARG A 136 -0.50 3.01 -15.45
N VAL A 137 -0.51 4.34 -15.52
CA VAL A 137 0.59 5.17 -15.00
C VAL A 137 0.73 4.98 -13.50
N LEU A 138 -0.36 5.15 -12.75
CA LEU A 138 -0.35 4.97 -11.29
C LEU A 138 0.00 3.53 -10.90
N GLY A 139 -0.51 2.54 -11.63
CA GLY A 139 -0.19 1.14 -11.38
C GLY A 139 1.29 0.82 -11.52
N TRP A 140 1.95 1.34 -12.57
CA TRP A 140 3.40 1.19 -12.75
C TRP A 140 4.20 1.94 -11.70
N ILE A 141 3.82 3.18 -11.39
CA ILE A 141 4.43 3.96 -10.31
C ILE A 141 4.40 3.14 -9.02
N TYR A 142 3.25 2.59 -8.66
CA TYR A 142 3.09 1.83 -7.43
C TYR A 142 3.93 0.55 -7.39
N ILE A 143 3.92 -0.23 -8.48
CA ILE A 143 4.69 -1.49 -8.57
C ILE A 143 6.20 -1.25 -8.43
N ILE A 144 6.71 -0.10 -8.89
CA ILE A 144 8.13 0.27 -8.76
C ILE A 144 8.40 0.91 -7.39
N LEU A 145 7.50 1.76 -6.92
CA LEU A 145 7.66 2.53 -5.69
C LEU A 145 7.69 1.64 -4.44
N ILE A 146 6.84 0.60 -4.37
CA ILE A 146 6.82 -0.32 -3.22
C ILE A 146 8.18 -0.96 -2.94
N PRO A 147 8.80 -1.70 -3.88
CA PRO A 147 10.07 -2.36 -3.60
C PRO A 147 11.18 -1.34 -3.35
N LEU A 148 11.17 -0.19 -4.02
CA LEU A 148 12.12 0.89 -3.77
C LEU A 148 12.01 1.44 -2.34
N ALA A 149 10.78 1.73 -1.88
CA ALA A 149 10.52 2.21 -0.53
C ALA A 149 10.88 1.17 0.53
N LEU A 150 10.64 -0.12 0.25
CA LEU A 150 11.03 -1.22 1.13
C LEU A 150 12.56 -1.32 1.28
N VAL A 151 13.31 -1.24 0.18
CA VAL A 151 14.78 -1.23 0.20
C VAL A 151 15.29 0.00 0.96
N PHE A 152 14.74 1.18 0.68
CA PHE A 152 15.11 2.40 1.40
C PHE A 152 14.89 2.28 2.91
N ALA A 153 13.73 1.74 3.33
CA ALA A 153 13.43 1.54 4.75
C ALA A 153 14.41 0.57 5.42
N ILE A 154 14.75 -0.55 4.76
CA ILE A 154 15.73 -1.53 5.27
C ILE A 154 17.12 -0.90 5.41
N VAL A 155 17.55 -0.12 4.41
CA VAL A 155 18.85 0.58 4.48
C VAL A 155 18.84 1.61 5.60
N ALA A 156 17.78 2.41 5.73
CA ALA A 156 17.67 3.42 6.77
C ALA A 156 17.75 2.82 8.18
N THR A 157 17.09 1.68 8.43
CA THR A 157 17.11 1.02 9.75
C THR A 157 18.46 0.40 10.08
N ILE A 158 19.20 -0.11 9.10
CA ILE A 158 20.57 -0.62 9.30
C ILE A 158 21.54 0.54 9.56
N MET A 159 21.40 1.64 8.83
CA MET A 159 22.35 2.74 8.89
C MET A 159 22.16 3.62 10.14
N ALA A 160 20.93 3.79 10.65
CA ALA A 160 20.64 4.62 11.83
C ALA A 160 21.58 4.38 13.03
N PRO A 161 21.71 3.14 13.57
CA PRO A 161 22.61 2.90 14.70
C PRO A 161 24.09 3.06 14.33
N THR A 162 24.47 2.80 13.08
CA THR A 162 25.86 2.97 12.64
C THR A 162 26.26 4.43 12.63
N TYR A 163 25.37 5.34 12.20
CA TYR A 163 25.61 6.78 12.22
C TYR A 163 25.78 7.31 13.64
N GLU A 164 24.95 6.87 14.59
CA GLU A 164 25.09 7.24 16.01
C GLU A 164 26.47 6.85 16.56
N GLY A 165 26.93 5.63 16.26
CA GLY A 165 28.28 5.18 16.65
C GLY A 165 29.43 5.98 16.01
N TYR A 166 29.25 6.49 14.78
CA TYR A 166 30.25 7.38 14.17
C TYR A 166 30.31 8.74 14.87
N VAL A 167 29.16 9.30 15.26
CA VAL A 167 29.08 10.57 15.99
C VAL A 167 29.76 10.46 17.35
N GLU A 168 29.43 9.43 18.15
CA GLU A 168 30.04 9.21 19.47
C GLU A 168 31.57 9.03 19.40
N LYS A 169 32.05 8.29 18.39
CA LYS A 169 33.49 8.11 18.17
C LYS A 169 34.18 9.43 17.78
N SER A 170 33.52 10.29 17.01
CA SER A 170 34.09 11.59 16.63
C SER A 170 34.16 12.57 17.82
N GLU A 171 33.13 12.57 18.68
CA GLU A 171 33.08 13.42 19.87
C GLU A 171 34.14 13.00 20.92
N SER A 172 34.31 11.70 21.12
CA SER A 172 35.34 11.18 22.05
C SER A 172 36.77 11.49 21.60
N VAL A 173 37.06 11.53 20.29
CA VAL A 173 38.37 11.96 19.76
C VAL A 173 38.62 13.45 20.01
N VAL A 174 37.60 14.30 19.85
CA VAL A 174 37.71 15.75 20.13
C VAL A 174 37.97 16.01 21.61
N ILE A 175 37.28 15.29 22.51
CA ILE A 175 37.46 15.44 23.97
C ILE A 175 38.80 14.84 24.45
N GLY A 176 39.28 13.78 23.79
CA GLY A 176 40.51 13.07 24.14
C GLY A 176 41.80 13.68 23.59
N THR A 177 41.74 14.72 22.75
CA THR A 177 42.95 15.38 22.23
C THR A 177 43.51 16.32 23.30
N PRO A 178 44.71 16.06 23.88
CA PRO A 178 45.30 17.00 24.82
C PRO A 178 45.60 18.30 24.08
N SER A 179 45.29 19.42 24.70
CA SER A 179 45.71 20.76 24.29
C SER A 179 47.23 20.83 24.12
N GLN A 180 47.74 20.43 22.95
CA GLN A 180 49.10 20.73 22.51
C GLN A 180 49.12 22.19 22.04
N SER A 181 48.93 23.11 22.99
CA SER A 181 49.28 24.52 22.81
C SER A 181 50.76 24.68 23.14
N GLN A 182 51.57 24.85 22.10
CA GLN A 182 52.83 25.57 22.20
C GLN A 182 52.59 27.04 22.56
#